data_AF-A0A3C0FSV7-F1
#
_entry.id   AF-A0A3C0FSV7-F1
#
_cell.length_a   1.000
_cell.length_b   1.000
_cell.length_c   1.000
_cell.angle_alpha   90.00
_cell.angle_beta   90.00
_cell.angle_gamma   90.00
#
_symmetry.space_group_name_H-M   'P 1'
#
loop_
_entity.id
_entity.type
_entity.pdbx_description
1 polymer ?
#
loop_
_entity_poly.entity_id
_entity_poly.type
_entity_poly.pdbx_seq_one_letter_code
_entity_poly.pdbx_strand_id
1 'polypeptide(L)'
;MSDGHGPTNTNRIPLQLDDDDVAKLDELSSRLFATRNQTIRMLIQREVAEPRMASHEPRSSTVFRVAQGKYGPTTEIRMKNGRVLHFYVAPFRNRCCILLLDPELTETVGYPRYEDLYGDSDLLDAILDLRETRYDWDDPRYRRICTLLDIDPDEKRPQFVEEFQWIARGLMNRQARFSYNSPHWELMLDLVDLLRTDISDNSEDRPSLQMLNRAKERFETLSSKEQADIYKKAIEAAERRKLPSNCRLSTDIIFLPSWTDCYWNKRVNIWDSSYCDEEGWTPGNNTDLQGVAALPAGTLSDVQEVIVRKLKKQGVIFLNKDETKEYLNNEGAYWAWKNLTIRSLYGGHHGARKVKTSEKMKWQLRKPETPIYDRWQSRQVLVGR
;
A
#
# COMPACT_ATOMS: atom_id res chain seq x y z
N MET A 1 43.18 -6.94 11.49
CA MET A 1 43.04 -5.63 10.83
C MET A 1 43.12 -5.86 9.33
N SER A 2 41.97 -5.87 8.68
CA SER A 2 41.83 -5.86 7.23
C SER A 2 40.37 -5.54 6.94
N ASP A 3 40.13 -4.28 6.58
CA ASP A 3 38.81 -3.73 6.23
C ASP A 3 38.31 -4.39 4.94
N GLY A 4 37.24 -5.18 5.07
CA GLY A 4 36.51 -5.75 3.95
C GLY A 4 35.48 -4.76 3.40
N HIS A 5 35.93 -3.79 2.59
CA HIS A 5 35.05 -3.05 1.70
C HIS A 5 34.72 -3.92 0.48
N GLY A 6 33.51 -4.46 0.42
CA GLY A 6 32.99 -5.06 -0.80
C GLY A 6 32.91 -4.02 -1.93
N PRO A 7 33.05 -4.40 -3.21
CA PRO A 7 33.09 -3.46 -4.30
C PRO A 7 31.71 -2.82 -4.48
N THR A 8 31.59 -1.53 -4.18
CA THR A 8 30.52 -0.70 -4.74
C THR A 8 30.75 -0.63 -6.24
N ASN A 9 29.90 -1.26 -7.06
CA ASN A 9 29.92 -1.10 -8.51
C ASN A 9 29.60 0.35 -8.88
N THR A 10 30.62 1.22 -8.87
CA THR A 10 30.53 2.57 -9.41
C THR A 10 30.75 2.49 -10.91
N ASN A 11 29.65 2.39 -11.67
CA ASN A 11 29.71 2.55 -13.12
C ASN A 11 30.10 4.00 -13.44
N ARG A 12 31.21 4.18 -14.16
CA ARG A 12 31.59 5.47 -14.74
C ARG A 12 30.91 5.58 -16.10
N ILE A 13 29.96 6.51 -16.21
CA ILE A 13 29.27 6.81 -17.45
C ILE A 13 29.83 8.14 -17.94
N PRO A 14 30.52 8.19 -19.09
CA PRO A 14 30.94 9.45 -19.69
C PRO A 14 29.69 10.19 -20.16
N LEU A 15 29.52 11.44 -19.72
CA LEU A 15 28.48 12.35 -20.16
C LEU A 15 29.13 13.39 -21.08
N GLN A 16 28.58 13.54 -22.28
CA GLN A 16 28.97 14.61 -23.19
C GLN A 16 28.00 15.76 -22.98
N LEU A 17 28.54 16.89 -22.52
CA LEU A 17 27.83 18.15 -22.30
C LEU A 17 28.46 19.20 -23.20
N ASP A 18 27.67 20.15 -23.68
CA ASP A 18 28.18 21.28 -24.43
C ASP A 18 29.00 22.21 -23.51
N ASP A 19 29.92 22.99 -24.07
CA ASP A 19 30.85 23.83 -23.28
C ASP A 19 30.12 24.80 -22.34
N ASP A 20 28.97 25.33 -22.77
CA ASP A 20 28.11 26.20 -21.96
C ASP A 20 27.52 25.45 -20.74
N ASP A 21 27.13 24.20 -20.90
CA ASP A 21 26.58 23.38 -19.81
C ASP A 21 27.68 22.91 -18.85
N VAL A 22 28.90 22.69 -19.36
CA VAL A 22 30.07 22.42 -18.52
C VAL A 22 30.41 23.65 -17.66
N ALA A 23 30.37 24.85 -18.23
CA ALA A 23 30.63 26.09 -17.50
C ALA A 23 29.58 26.33 -16.40
N LYS A 24 28.29 26.11 -16.69
CA LYS A 24 27.22 26.15 -15.67
C LYS A 24 27.43 25.12 -14.58
N LEU A 25 27.82 23.89 -14.94
CA LEU A 25 28.10 22.83 -13.97
C LEU A 25 29.28 23.19 -13.05
N ASP A 26 30.31 23.86 -13.57
CA ASP A 26 31.44 24.36 -12.78
C ASP A 26 31.02 25.43 -11.78
N GLU A 27 30.22 26.39 -12.24
CA GLU A 27 29.67 27.45 -11.40
C GLU A 27 28.86 26.86 -10.25
N LEU A 28 27.92 25.95 -10.56
CA LEU A 28 27.12 25.21 -9.58
C LEU A 28 28.00 24.41 -8.61
N SER A 29 29.03 23.74 -9.12
CA SER A 29 29.96 22.95 -8.30
C SER A 29 30.73 23.83 -7.31
N SER A 30 31.17 25.02 -7.76
CA SER A 30 31.86 25.99 -6.92
C SER A 30 30.95 26.52 -5.81
N ARG A 31 29.69 26.88 -6.15
CA ARG A 31 28.69 27.36 -5.19
C ARG A 31 28.33 26.34 -4.13
N LEU A 32 28.18 25.08 -4.53
CA LEU A 32 27.82 23.97 -3.63
C LEU A 32 29.01 23.41 -2.86
N PHE A 33 30.22 23.96 -3.05
CA PHE A 33 31.48 23.44 -2.51
C PHE A 33 31.66 21.93 -2.79
N ALA A 34 31.32 21.51 -4.00
CA ALA A 34 31.29 20.12 -4.43
C ALA A 34 32.09 19.90 -5.73
N THR A 35 32.51 18.65 -5.99
CA THR A 35 33.09 18.29 -7.31
C THR A 35 31.99 18.13 -8.36
N ARG A 36 32.30 18.32 -9.66
CA ARG A 36 31.36 18.09 -10.78
C ARG A 36 30.57 16.79 -10.67
N ASN A 37 31.25 15.69 -10.32
CA ASN A 37 30.62 14.38 -10.14
C ASN A 37 29.66 14.32 -8.94
N GLN A 38 29.98 15.01 -7.84
CA GLN A 38 29.08 15.13 -6.71
C GLN A 38 27.86 15.99 -7.08
N THR A 39 28.08 17.11 -7.77
CA THR A 39 27.02 18.00 -8.29
C THR A 39 26.06 17.24 -9.23
N ILE A 40 26.58 16.51 -10.23
CA ILE A 40 25.75 15.68 -11.13
C ILE A 40 24.94 14.63 -10.35
N ARG A 41 25.56 13.97 -9.35
CA ARG A 41 24.84 13.00 -8.51
C ARG A 41 23.73 13.65 -7.70
N MET A 42 23.95 14.87 -7.19
CA MET A 42 22.93 15.63 -6.47
C MET A 42 21.78 16.03 -7.40
N LEU A 43 22.07 16.46 -8.64
CA LEU A 43 21.06 16.77 -9.65
C LEU A 43 20.22 15.55 -10.06
N ILE A 44 20.85 14.39 -10.31
CA ILE A 44 20.12 13.14 -10.60
C ILE A 44 19.26 12.71 -9.40
N GLN A 45 19.80 12.81 -8.19
CA GLN A 45 19.06 12.49 -6.97
C GLN A 45 17.84 13.39 -6.79
N ARG A 46 17.97 14.68 -7.12
CA ARG A 46 16.89 15.66 -7.12
C ARG A 46 15.80 15.25 -8.12
N GLU A 47 16.13 14.94 -9.36
CA GLU A 47 15.11 14.55 -10.34
C GLU A 47 14.39 13.22 -10.04
N VAL A 48 15.02 12.35 -9.26
CA VAL A 48 14.39 11.12 -8.77
C VAL A 48 13.55 11.39 -7.51
N ALA A 49 13.94 12.36 -6.68
CA ALA A 49 13.32 12.69 -5.40
C ALA A 49 12.29 13.82 -5.47
N GLU A 50 12.27 14.60 -6.56
CA GLU A 50 11.16 15.47 -6.86
C GLU A 50 9.91 14.60 -6.85
N PRO A 51 8.87 14.97 -6.07
CA PRO A 51 7.62 14.24 -6.10
C PRO A 51 7.13 14.31 -7.54
N ARG A 52 7.39 13.24 -8.32
CA ARG A 52 6.73 12.99 -9.58
C ARG A 52 5.27 13.03 -9.23
N MET A 53 4.62 14.16 -9.49
CA MET A 53 3.19 14.26 -9.30
C MET A 53 2.62 13.21 -10.23
N ALA A 54 2.31 12.05 -9.66
CA ALA A 54 2.05 10.85 -10.39
C ALA A 54 0.69 11.01 -11.07
N SER A 55 0.73 11.53 -12.29
CA SER A 55 -0.17 11.20 -13.36
C SER A 55 0.65 11.21 -14.64
N HIS A 56 0.59 10.13 -15.42
CA HIS A 56 1.02 10.17 -16.80
C HIS A 56 0.35 11.39 -17.47
N GLU A 57 1.19 12.31 -17.98
CA GLU A 57 0.81 13.51 -18.74
C GLU A 57 -0.15 14.50 -18.04
N PRO A 58 0.34 15.44 -17.21
CA PRO A 58 -0.42 16.66 -16.98
C PRO A 58 -0.17 17.62 -18.15
N ARG A 59 -1.25 17.97 -18.87
CA ARG A 59 -1.32 19.18 -19.70
C ARG A 59 -1.14 20.40 -18.80
N SER A 60 0.11 20.79 -18.57
CA SER A 60 0.67 22.12 -18.28
C SER A 60 -0.06 23.13 -17.35
N SER A 61 -1.39 23.29 -17.41
CA SER A 61 -2.20 24.01 -16.40
C SER A 61 -2.62 23.15 -15.19
N THR A 62 -2.52 21.82 -15.28
CA THR A 62 -2.99 20.90 -14.23
C THR A 62 -2.01 20.77 -13.06
N VAL A 63 -0.72 21.05 -13.27
CA VAL A 63 0.33 20.87 -12.25
C VAL A 63 0.08 21.75 -11.04
N PHE A 64 -0.15 23.04 -11.26
CA PHE A 64 -0.41 23.98 -10.18
C PHE A 64 -1.63 23.58 -9.34
N ARG A 65 -2.74 23.21 -10.01
CA ARG A 65 -3.96 22.76 -9.33
C ARG A 65 -3.77 21.44 -8.57
N VAL A 66 -2.99 20.51 -9.13
CA VAL A 66 -2.64 19.25 -8.46
C VAL A 66 -1.76 19.49 -7.24
N ALA A 67 -0.77 20.37 -7.35
CA ALA A 67 0.09 20.76 -6.23
C ALA A 67 -0.71 21.44 -5.12
N GLN A 68 -1.59 22.38 -5.46
CA GLN A 68 -2.48 23.04 -4.51
C GLN A 68 -3.46 22.06 -3.84
N GLY A 69 -4.03 21.14 -4.61
CA GLY A 69 -4.91 20.09 -4.08
C GLY A 69 -4.17 19.08 -3.20
N LYS A 70 -2.92 18.73 -3.51
CA LYS A 70 -2.16 17.67 -2.83
C LYS A 70 -1.34 18.18 -1.64
N TYR A 71 -0.77 19.37 -1.73
CA TYR A 71 0.15 19.93 -0.73
C TYR A 71 -0.45 21.12 0.04
N GLY A 72 -1.59 21.66 -0.41
CA GLY A 72 -2.32 22.71 0.29
C GLY A 72 -1.95 24.13 -0.19
N PRO A 73 -2.10 25.16 0.67
CA PRO A 73 -1.89 26.54 0.29
C PRO A 73 -0.42 26.85 -0.04
N THR A 74 -0.21 27.91 -0.81
CA THR A 74 1.11 28.37 -1.28
C THR A 74 1.46 29.73 -0.72
N THR A 75 2.76 30.02 -0.67
CA THR A 75 3.24 31.40 -0.51
C THR A 75 3.71 31.95 -1.85
N GLU A 76 3.30 33.18 -2.17
CA GLU A 76 3.71 33.87 -3.40
C GLU A 76 5.07 34.55 -3.23
N ILE A 77 5.94 34.38 -4.22
CA ILE A 77 7.24 35.05 -4.35
C ILE A 77 7.16 35.92 -5.60
N ARG A 78 7.18 37.24 -5.41
CA ARG A 78 7.14 38.21 -6.52
C ARG A 78 8.54 38.53 -7.00
N MET A 79 8.77 38.31 -8.29
CA MET A 79 10.02 38.63 -8.96
C MET A 79 10.11 40.12 -9.31
N LYS A 80 11.33 40.63 -9.55
CA LYS A 80 11.56 42.03 -9.98
C LYS A 80 10.84 42.41 -11.26
N ASN A 81 10.67 41.46 -12.18
CA ASN A 81 9.96 41.64 -13.45
C ASN A 81 8.42 41.61 -13.32
N GLY A 82 7.88 41.45 -12.10
CA GLY A 82 6.45 41.38 -11.83
C GLY A 82 5.83 39.98 -11.93
N ARG A 83 6.57 38.96 -12.37
CA ARG A 83 6.11 37.56 -12.36
C ARG A 83 5.97 37.05 -10.93
N VAL A 84 5.04 36.12 -10.72
CA VAL A 84 4.76 35.54 -9.39
C VAL A 84 5.02 34.05 -9.42
N LEU A 85 5.93 33.59 -8.56
CA LEU A 85 6.19 32.18 -8.33
C LEU A 85 5.46 31.73 -7.07
N HIS A 86 5.02 30.48 -7.05
CA HIS A 86 4.36 29.88 -5.91
C HIS A 86 5.27 28.86 -5.24
N PHE A 87 5.55 29.12 -3.97
CA PHE A 87 6.34 28.27 -3.11
C PHE A 87 5.44 27.25 -2.39
N TYR A 88 5.83 25.98 -2.51
CA TYR A 88 5.21 24.86 -1.82
C TYR A 88 6.25 24.09 -1.01
N VAL A 89 5.83 23.62 0.17
CA VAL A 89 6.52 22.55 0.90
C VAL A 89 5.75 21.25 0.68
N ALA A 90 6.33 20.34 -0.12
CA ALA A 90 5.77 19.03 -0.40
C ALA A 90 6.45 17.97 0.49
N PRO A 91 5.71 17.22 1.33
CA PRO A 91 6.26 16.05 2.00
C PRO A 91 6.45 14.94 0.97
N PHE A 92 7.70 14.56 0.69
CA PHE A 92 8.03 13.38 -0.10
C PHE A 92 8.51 12.27 0.83
N ARG A 93 7.64 11.30 1.10
CA ARG A 93 7.87 10.21 2.06
C ARG A 93 8.25 10.80 3.43
N ASN A 94 9.50 10.69 3.84
CA ASN A 94 10.03 11.23 5.11
C ASN A 94 10.84 12.52 4.98
N ARG A 95 10.92 13.12 3.79
CA ARG A 95 11.67 14.36 3.53
C ARG A 95 10.73 15.49 3.17
N CYS A 96 11.21 16.72 3.33
CA CYS A 96 10.59 17.88 2.71
C CYS A 96 11.23 18.10 1.34
N CYS A 97 10.40 18.53 0.38
CA CYS A 97 10.81 18.98 -0.92
C CYS A 97 10.17 20.35 -1.18
N ILE A 98 10.98 21.32 -1.56
CA ILE A 98 10.55 22.64 -2.00
C ILE A 98 10.22 22.55 -3.49
N LEU A 99 8.99 22.94 -3.82
CA LEU A 99 8.57 23.17 -5.20
C LEU A 99 8.37 24.67 -5.39
N LEU A 100 8.90 25.17 -6.49
CA LEU A 100 8.72 26.54 -6.91
C LEU A 100 8.08 26.49 -8.29
N LEU A 101 6.78 26.79 -8.35
CA LEU A 101 5.98 26.65 -9.55
C LEU A 101 5.63 28.03 -10.11
N ASP A 102 5.65 28.15 -11.42
CA ASP A 102 5.17 29.34 -12.12
C ASP A 102 3.75 29.05 -12.68
N PRO A 103 2.71 29.74 -12.19
CA PRO A 103 1.35 29.55 -12.67
C PRO A 103 1.13 30.02 -14.12
N GLU A 104 2.01 30.87 -14.65
CA GLU A 104 1.94 31.37 -16.04
C GLU A 104 2.55 30.39 -17.04
N LEU A 105 3.34 29.40 -16.58
CA LEU A 105 3.90 28.35 -17.43
C LEU A 105 2.88 27.26 -17.73
N THR A 106 1.97 27.57 -18.65
CA THR A 106 0.90 26.68 -19.11
C THR A 106 1.28 25.83 -20.32
N GLU A 107 2.56 25.66 -20.66
CA GLU A 107 3.00 24.72 -21.71
C GLU A 107 4.01 23.67 -21.22
N THR A 108 4.74 23.97 -20.14
CA THR A 108 5.61 23.02 -19.42
C THR A 108 4.91 22.53 -18.16
N VAL A 109 5.55 21.64 -17.38
CA VAL A 109 5.02 21.07 -16.13
C VAL A 109 4.93 22.14 -15.00
N GLY A 110 4.67 23.42 -15.29
CA GLY A 110 4.66 24.52 -14.33
C GLY A 110 6.00 24.84 -13.68
N TYR A 111 7.09 24.17 -14.09
CA TYR A 111 8.43 24.40 -13.57
C TYR A 111 9.17 25.44 -14.42
N PRO A 112 9.59 26.57 -13.83
CA PRO A 112 10.45 27.52 -14.51
C PRO A 112 11.86 26.94 -14.71
N ARG A 113 12.59 27.51 -15.67
CA ARG A 113 14.03 27.30 -15.76
C ARG A 113 14.68 27.97 -14.56
N TYR A 114 15.13 27.16 -13.60
CA TYR A 114 15.61 27.65 -12.31
C TYR A 114 16.90 28.46 -12.43
N GLU A 115 17.72 28.18 -13.45
CA GLU A 115 18.94 28.92 -13.74
C GLU A 115 18.64 30.39 -14.05
N ASP A 116 17.52 30.65 -14.73
CA ASP A 116 17.10 31.99 -15.14
C ASP A 116 16.52 32.82 -13.97
N LEU A 117 16.35 32.21 -12.79
CA LEU A 117 15.77 32.85 -11.61
C LEU A 117 16.83 33.45 -10.66
N TYR A 118 18.10 33.05 -10.81
CA TYR A 118 19.18 33.54 -9.94
C TYR A 118 19.40 35.05 -10.09
N GLY A 119 19.73 35.73 -8.99
CA GLY A 119 20.00 37.16 -8.93
C GLY A 119 18.76 38.06 -8.85
N ASP A 120 17.55 37.49 -8.88
CA ASP A 120 16.32 38.26 -8.70
C ASP A 120 16.17 38.74 -7.24
N SER A 121 16.41 37.88 -6.24
CA SER A 121 16.45 38.29 -4.82
C SER A 121 17.25 37.32 -3.96
N ASP A 122 17.80 37.82 -2.84
CA ASP A 122 18.54 36.99 -1.86
C ASP A 122 17.71 35.81 -1.33
N LEU A 123 16.40 35.99 -1.19
CA LEU A 123 15.47 34.93 -0.77
C LEU A 123 15.33 33.86 -1.84
N LEU A 124 15.17 34.26 -3.10
CA LEU A 124 15.05 33.33 -4.22
C LEU A 124 16.36 32.56 -4.42
N ASP A 125 17.50 33.25 -4.36
CA ASP A 125 18.82 32.62 -4.45
C ASP A 125 19.02 31.60 -3.32
N ALA A 126 18.65 31.94 -2.08
CA ALA A 126 18.71 31.02 -0.95
C ALA A 126 17.78 29.79 -1.13
N ILE A 127 16.59 29.98 -1.70
CA ILE A 127 15.66 28.88 -2.02
C ILE A 127 16.27 27.96 -3.07
N LEU A 128 16.83 28.53 -4.14
CA LEU A 128 17.42 27.76 -5.22
C LEU A 128 18.68 27.01 -4.76
N ASP A 129 19.56 27.66 -3.98
CA ASP A 129 20.73 27.05 -3.33
C ASP A 129 20.30 25.88 -2.43
N LEU A 130 19.27 26.08 -1.60
CA LEU A 130 18.77 25.01 -0.74
C LEU A 130 18.24 23.85 -1.58
N ARG A 131 17.45 24.14 -2.63
CA ARG A 131 16.84 23.15 -3.53
C ARG A 131 17.90 22.33 -4.27
N GLU A 132 19.10 22.87 -4.48
CA GLU A 132 20.24 22.16 -5.09
C GLU A 132 21.02 21.28 -4.10
N THR A 133 20.83 21.48 -2.80
CA THR A 133 21.48 20.66 -1.76
C THR A 133 20.58 19.52 -1.27
N ARG A 134 21.18 18.59 -0.52
CA ARG A 134 20.44 17.62 0.28
C ARG A 134 20.07 18.28 1.61
N TYR A 135 18.77 18.50 1.84
CA TYR A 135 18.21 19.01 3.08
C TYR A 135 17.11 18.09 3.61
N ASP A 136 16.67 18.35 4.85
CA ASP A 136 15.53 17.70 5.48
C ASP A 136 14.75 18.73 6.32
N TRP A 137 13.75 18.25 7.06
CA TRP A 137 12.86 19.07 7.90
C TRP A 137 13.60 19.88 8.98
N ASP A 138 14.80 19.45 9.38
CA ASP A 138 15.55 20.06 10.47
C ASP A 138 16.75 20.89 9.97
N ASP A 139 16.97 20.99 8.65
CA ASP A 139 18.01 21.84 8.07
C ASP A 139 17.77 23.32 8.45
N PRO A 140 18.75 23.99 9.09
CA PRO A 140 18.60 25.39 9.50
C PRO A 140 18.27 26.34 8.34
N ARG A 141 18.76 26.04 7.13
CA ARG A 141 18.50 26.85 5.93
C ARG A 141 17.03 26.74 5.50
N TYR A 142 16.47 25.53 5.55
CA TYR A 142 15.04 25.30 5.31
C TYR A 142 14.17 26.06 6.31
N ARG A 143 14.47 25.92 7.61
CA ARG A 143 13.71 26.62 8.67
C ARG A 143 13.78 28.14 8.54
N ARG A 144 14.95 28.69 8.17
CA ARG A 144 15.12 30.13 7.89
C ARG A 144 14.25 30.58 6.72
N ILE A 145 14.25 29.84 5.61
CA ILE A 145 13.40 30.17 4.44
C ILE A 145 11.92 30.15 4.83
N CYS A 146 11.45 29.13 5.56
CA CYS A 146 10.06 29.07 6.02
C CYS A 146 9.71 30.27 6.90
N THR A 147 10.61 30.66 7.82
CA THR A 147 10.43 31.85 8.67
C THR A 147 10.32 33.14 7.84
N LEU A 148 11.15 33.29 6.80
CA LEU A 148 11.11 34.47 5.91
C LEU A 148 9.83 34.54 5.07
N LEU A 149 9.21 33.40 4.80
CA LEU A 149 7.97 33.26 4.04
C LEU A 149 6.72 33.21 4.91
N ASP A 150 6.85 33.33 6.24
CA ASP A 150 5.76 33.19 7.21
C ASP A 150 5.03 31.82 7.12
N ILE A 151 5.80 30.77 6.87
CA ILE A 151 5.33 29.38 6.80
C ILE A 151 5.78 28.63 8.04
N ASP A 152 4.89 27.86 8.66
CA ASP A 152 5.28 26.90 9.70
C ASP A 152 6.08 25.73 9.05
N PRO A 153 7.39 25.58 9.35
CA PRO A 153 8.22 24.54 8.74
C PRO A 153 7.78 23.12 9.08
N ASP A 154 6.97 22.93 10.12
CA ASP A 154 6.50 21.63 10.59
C ASP A 154 5.04 21.33 10.16
N GLU A 155 4.33 22.26 9.50
CA GLU A 155 2.90 22.14 9.13
C GLU A 155 2.61 20.87 8.31
N LYS A 156 3.48 20.54 7.35
CA LYS A 156 3.36 19.37 6.46
C LYS A 156 4.27 18.22 6.85
N ARG A 157 4.92 18.29 8.01
CA ARG A 157 5.84 17.25 8.46
C ARG A 157 5.08 15.94 8.67
N PRO A 158 5.56 14.79 8.14
CA PRO A 158 4.92 13.50 8.33
C PRO A 158 4.66 13.21 9.81
N GLN A 159 3.42 12.80 10.11
CA GLN A 159 2.98 12.46 11.46
C GLN A 159 2.86 10.96 11.58
N PHE A 160 3.36 10.42 12.69
CA PHE A 160 3.36 8.98 12.93
C PHE A 160 2.53 8.63 14.15
N VAL A 161 2.04 7.39 14.18
CA VAL A 161 1.38 6.83 15.37
C VAL A 161 2.30 7.02 16.57
N GLU A 162 1.79 7.65 17.63
CA GLU A 162 2.58 8.09 18.79
C GLU A 162 3.45 6.95 19.36
N GLU A 163 2.85 5.77 19.53
CA GLU A 163 3.52 4.56 20.02
C GLU A 163 4.71 4.10 19.14
N PHE A 164 4.69 4.44 17.85
CA PHE A 164 5.66 3.98 16.85
C PHE A 164 6.59 5.08 16.35
N GLN A 165 6.47 6.31 16.86
CA GLN A 165 7.31 7.44 16.45
C GLN A 165 8.81 7.16 16.57
N TRP A 166 9.23 6.48 17.64
CA TRP A 166 10.64 6.12 17.84
C TRP A 166 11.14 5.12 16.79
N ILE A 167 10.26 4.24 16.28
CA ILE A 167 10.58 3.30 15.19
C ILE A 167 10.81 4.08 13.91
N ALA A 168 9.89 4.99 13.56
CA ALA A 168 10.00 5.85 12.39
C ALA A 168 11.30 6.68 12.41
N ARG A 169 11.61 7.33 13.54
CA ARG A 169 12.88 8.07 13.73
C ARG A 169 14.10 7.17 13.56
N GLY A 170 14.05 5.95 14.11
CA GLY A 170 15.13 4.96 13.96
C GLY A 170 15.36 4.57 12.50
N LEU A 171 14.30 4.36 11.73
CA LEU A 171 14.36 4.08 10.29
C LEU A 171 14.94 5.26 9.50
N MET A 172 14.48 6.48 9.77
CA MET A 172 14.98 7.70 9.12
C MET A 172 16.48 7.91 9.35
N ASN A 173 16.93 7.77 10.60
CA ASN A 173 18.36 7.89 10.96
C ASN A 173 19.22 6.82 10.28
N ARG A 174 18.68 5.60 10.16
CA ARG A 174 19.35 4.50 9.46
C ARG A 174 19.41 4.74 7.96
N GLN A 175 18.35 5.29 7.37
CA GLN A 175 18.28 5.57 5.94
C GLN A 175 19.41 6.49 5.46
N ALA A 176 19.85 7.43 6.31
CA ALA A 176 20.97 8.31 6.00
C ALA A 176 22.27 7.57 5.64
N ARG A 177 22.43 6.31 6.08
CA ARG A 177 23.62 5.47 5.90
C ARG A 177 23.63 4.67 4.60
N PHE A 178 22.51 4.62 3.89
CA PHE A 178 22.36 3.81 2.69
C PHE A 178 22.26 4.69 1.44
N SER A 179 22.86 4.22 0.35
CA SER A 179 22.64 4.79 -0.98
C SER A 179 21.21 4.52 -1.44
N TYR A 180 20.65 5.39 -2.27
CA TYR A 180 19.31 5.26 -2.84
C TYR A 180 19.14 4.00 -3.71
N ASN A 181 20.22 3.51 -4.31
CA ASN A 181 20.23 2.24 -5.07
C ASN A 181 20.29 1.00 -4.16
N SER A 182 20.37 1.17 -2.84
CA SER A 182 20.41 0.05 -1.90
C SER A 182 19.02 -0.59 -1.80
N PRO A 183 18.92 -1.93 -1.77
CA PRO A 183 17.67 -2.63 -1.43
C PRO A 183 17.05 -2.17 -0.10
N HIS A 184 17.88 -1.68 0.82
CA HIS A 184 17.43 -1.15 2.11
C HIS A 184 16.66 0.17 1.98
N TRP A 185 16.97 0.99 0.98
CA TRP A 185 16.41 2.33 0.84
C TRP A 185 14.89 2.28 0.67
N GLU A 186 14.44 1.52 -0.32
CA GLU A 186 13.03 1.32 -0.65
C GLU A 186 12.27 0.59 0.47
N LEU A 187 12.91 -0.38 1.12
CA LEU A 187 12.35 -1.03 2.30
C LEU A 187 12.09 -0.02 3.43
N MET A 188 13.07 0.83 3.75
CA MET A 188 12.91 1.82 4.82
C MET A 188 11.84 2.86 4.50
N LEU A 189 11.71 3.28 3.24
CA LEU A 189 10.66 4.20 2.82
C LEU A 189 9.26 3.59 3.02
N ASP A 190 9.06 2.34 2.60
CA ASP A 190 7.80 1.63 2.85
C ASP A 190 7.52 1.47 4.34
N LEU A 191 8.52 1.04 5.12
CA LEU A 191 8.36 0.86 6.57
C LEU A 191 8.03 2.16 7.31
N VAL A 192 8.59 3.29 6.88
CA VAL A 192 8.24 4.60 7.44
C VAL A 192 6.80 4.95 7.09
N ASP A 193 6.41 4.82 5.82
CA ASP A 193 5.06 5.19 5.40
C ASP A 193 4.00 4.30 6.06
N LEU A 194 4.30 3.02 6.26
CA LEU A 194 3.45 2.10 7.02
C LEU A 194 3.18 2.55 8.47
N LEU A 195 3.95 3.50 9.01
CA LEU A 195 3.78 4.06 10.36
C LEU A 195 3.13 5.46 10.36
N ARG A 196 2.83 6.03 9.19
CA ARG A 196 2.23 7.36 9.06
C ARG A 196 0.74 7.39 9.40
N THR A 197 0.29 8.57 9.81
CA THR A 197 -1.09 8.88 10.22
C THR A 197 -1.63 10.13 9.55
N ASP A 198 -0.76 10.94 8.94
CA ASP A 198 -1.12 12.17 8.23
C ASP A 198 -1.70 11.93 6.84
N ILE A 199 -1.58 10.70 6.31
CA ILE A 199 -2.14 10.35 5.00
C ILE A 199 -3.59 9.92 5.19
N SER A 200 -4.51 10.61 4.52
CA SER A 200 -5.95 10.34 4.66
C SER A 200 -6.32 8.92 4.24
N ASP A 201 -7.34 8.36 4.90
CA ASP A 201 -7.89 7.04 4.57
C ASP A 201 -8.45 6.97 3.14
N ASN A 202 -8.72 8.09 2.49
CA ASN A 202 -9.23 8.15 1.11
C ASN A 202 -8.13 8.43 0.07
N SER A 203 -6.87 8.50 0.48
CA SER A 203 -5.74 8.70 -0.42
C SER A 203 -5.26 7.38 -1.03
N GLU A 204 -4.89 7.39 -2.31
CA GLU A 204 -4.19 6.26 -2.95
C GLU A 204 -2.86 5.93 -2.26
N ASP A 205 -2.24 6.94 -1.63
CA ASP A 205 -0.95 6.85 -0.96
C ASP A 205 -1.08 6.34 0.50
N ARG A 206 -2.28 5.98 0.97
CA ARG A 206 -2.50 5.55 2.36
C ARG A 206 -1.72 4.27 2.71
N PRO A 207 -1.29 4.12 3.98
CA PRO A 207 -0.70 2.88 4.47
C PRO A 207 -1.64 1.70 4.20
N SER A 208 -1.14 0.66 3.52
CA SER A 208 -1.97 -0.43 3.01
C SER A 208 -1.34 -1.80 3.21
N LEU A 209 -2.18 -2.84 3.18
CA LEU A 209 -1.73 -4.23 3.24
C LEU A 209 -0.77 -4.58 2.09
N GLN A 210 -0.96 -4.01 0.90
CA GLN A 210 -0.07 -4.20 -0.25
C GLN A 210 1.33 -3.65 0.03
N MET A 211 1.41 -2.47 0.67
CA MET A 211 2.68 -1.87 1.06
C MET A 211 3.38 -2.73 2.13
N LEU A 212 2.61 -3.28 3.09
CA LEU A 212 3.13 -4.19 4.11
C LEU A 212 3.69 -5.47 3.50
N ASN A 213 2.95 -6.11 2.59
CA ASN A 213 3.40 -7.33 1.92
C ASN A 213 4.66 -7.09 1.09
N ARG A 214 4.70 -5.98 0.33
CA ARG A 214 5.90 -5.58 -0.42
C ARG A 214 7.10 -5.34 0.51
N ALA A 215 6.89 -4.72 1.67
CA ALA A 215 7.95 -4.51 2.66
C ALA A 215 8.43 -5.84 3.26
N LYS A 216 7.54 -6.78 3.57
CA LYS A 216 7.89 -8.13 4.03
C LYS A 216 8.72 -8.89 2.99
N GLU A 217 8.26 -8.92 1.74
CA GLU A 217 8.99 -9.56 0.64
C GLU A 217 10.41 -8.98 0.51
N ARG A 218 10.54 -7.65 0.49
CA ARG A 218 11.85 -6.97 0.44
C ARG A 218 12.71 -7.32 1.65
N PHE A 219 12.13 -7.37 2.85
CA PHE A 219 12.84 -7.75 4.07
C PHE A 219 13.35 -9.20 4.02
N GLU A 220 12.57 -10.13 3.48
CA GLU A 220 12.94 -11.55 3.33
C GLU A 220 14.08 -11.77 2.33
N THR A 221 14.23 -10.90 1.32
CA THR A 221 15.37 -10.96 0.38
C THR A 221 16.71 -10.55 0.98
N LEU A 222 16.71 -9.88 2.15
CA LEU A 222 17.94 -9.45 2.81
C LEU A 222 18.63 -10.64 3.50
N SER A 223 19.96 -10.62 3.52
CA SER A 223 20.69 -11.60 4.33
C SER A 223 20.43 -11.40 5.82
N SER A 224 20.61 -12.45 6.62
CA SER A 224 20.37 -12.37 8.08
C SER A 224 21.21 -11.31 8.80
N LYS A 225 22.38 -10.94 8.25
CA LYS A 225 23.24 -9.86 8.79
C LYS A 225 22.72 -8.46 8.45
N GLU A 226 21.92 -8.34 7.40
CA GLU A 226 21.35 -7.09 6.89
C GLU A 226 19.98 -6.79 7.51
N GLN A 227 19.31 -7.81 8.05
CA GLN A 227 18.02 -7.71 8.73
C GLN A 227 18.14 -7.05 10.11
N ALA A 228 18.16 -5.71 10.11
CA ALA A 228 18.16 -4.93 11.35
C ALA A 228 16.87 -5.12 12.16
N ASP A 229 17.01 -5.18 13.49
CA ASP A 229 15.86 -5.35 14.41
C ASP A 229 14.78 -4.26 14.26
N ILE A 230 15.19 -3.05 13.87
CA ILE A 230 14.26 -1.94 13.65
C ILE A 230 13.29 -2.23 12.48
N TYR A 231 13.70 -3.03 11.49
CA TYR A 231 12.82 -3.43 10.38
C TYR A 231 11.73 -4.38 10.88
N LYS A 232 12.11 -5.38 11.70
CA LYS A 232 11.16 -6.33 12.30
C LYS A 232 10.14 -5.61 13.17
N LYS A 233 10.61 -4.71 14.03
CA LYS A 233 9.75 -3.86 14.88
C LYS A 233 8.76 -3.02 14.07
N ALA A 234 9.19 -2.48 12.93
CA ALA A 234 8.31 -1.72 12.05
C ALA A 234 7.24 -2.60 11.38
N ILE A 235 7.62 -3.80 10.92
CA ILE A 235 6.67 -4.78 10.35
C ILE A 235 5.64 -5.18 11.40
N GLU A 236 6.07 -5.56 12.60
CA GLU A 236 5.19 -5.93 13.71
C GLU A 236 4.24 -4.78 14.10
N ALA A 237 4.76 -3.54 14.14
CA ALA A 237 3.94 -2.36 14.41
C ALA A 237 2.89 -2.14 13.31
N ALA A 238 3.26 -2.29 12.04
CA ALA A 238 2.33 -2.17 10.91
C ALA A 238 1.26 -3.27 10.91
N GLU A 239 1.61 -4.51 11.27
CA GLU A 239 0.64 -5.61 11.41
C GLU A 239 -0.41 -5.33 12.48
N ARG A 240 0.01 -4.77 13.62
CA ARG A 240 -0.92 -4.40 14.71
C ARG A 240 -1.94 -3.36 14.31
N ARG A 241 -1.64 -2.53 13.30
CA ARG A 241 -2.55 -1.48 12.80
C ARG A 241 -3.73 -2.03 11.98
N LYS A 242 -3.71 -3.31 11.59
CA LYS A 242 -4.74 -3.92 10.71
C LYS A 242 -5.02 -3.06 9.47
N LEU A 243 -3.96 -2.78 8.71
CA LEU A 243 -4.00 -1.85 7.59
C LEU A 243 -5.05 -2.26 6.54
N PRO A 244 -5.76 -1.29 5.94
CA PRO A 244 -6.75 -1.58 4.92
C PRO A 244 -6.09 -2.10 3.63
N SER A 245 -6.89 -2.81 2.83
CA SER A 245 -6.49 -3.16 1.46
C SER A 245 -6.89 -2.06 0.48
N ASN A 246 -6.01 -1.72 -0.45
CA ASN A 246 -6.33 -0.79 -1.55
C ASN A 246 -6.99 -1.49 -2.75
N CYS A 247 -7.03 -2.81 -2.76
CA CYS A 247 -7.72 -3.58 -3.77
C CYS A 247 -8.64 -4.63 -3.15
N ARG A 248 -9.66 -5.04 -3.92
CA ARG A 248 -10.51 -6.16 -3.54
C ARG A 248 -9.67 -7.44 -3.46
N LEU A 249 -9.77 -8.15 -2.34
CA LEU A 249 -9.17 -9.46 -2.18
C LEU A 249 -10.28 -10.51 -2.21
N SER A 250 -10.01 -11.65 -2.84
CA SER A 250 -11.01 -12.69 -3.00
C SER A 250 -10.42 -14.07 -2.80
N THR A 251 -11.23 -14.98 -2.27
CA THR A 251 -10.92 -16.40 -2.25
C THR A 251 -12.13 -17.21 -2.68
N ASP A 252 -11.88 -18.36 -3.30
CA ASP A 252 -12.92 -19.27 -3.74
C ASP A 252 -13.22 -20.28 -2.60
N ILE A 253 -14.46 -20.33 -2.15
CA ILE A 253 -14.95 -21.24 -1.12
C ILE A 253 -15.86 -22.29 -1.77
N ILE A 254 -15.50 -23.56 -1.59
CA ILE A 254 -16.27 -24.69 -2.12
C ILE A 254 -17.37 -25.02 -1.12
N PHE A 255 -18.59 -24.56 -1.41
CA PHE A 255 -19.76 -25.02 -0.66
C PHE A 255 -20.21 -26.40 -1.14
N LEU A 256 -20.52 -27.27 -0.19
CA LEU A 256 -20.97 -28.63 -0.40
C LEU A 256 -22.51 -28.68 -0.45
N PRO A 257 -23.11 -29.70 -1.09
CA PRO A 257 -24.55 -29.89 -1.08
C PRO A 257 -25.10 -29.88 0.33
N SER A 258 -26.09 -29.03 0.61
CA SER A 258 -26.69 -28.89 1.94
C SER A 258 -28.16 -28.44 1.83
N TRP A 259 -28.80 -28.13 2.95
CA TRP A 259 -30.18 -27.62 3.01
C TRP A 259 -30.34 -26.20 2.47
N THR A 260 -29.24 -25.47 2.25
CA THR A 260 -29.25 -24.15 1.65
C THR A 260 -29.00 -24.25 0.15
N ASP A 261 -29.38 -23.21 -0.59
CA ASP A 261 -29.15 -23.12 -2.03
C ASP A 261 -27.70 -22.75 -2.39
N CYS A 262 -26.78 -22.62 -1.44
CA CYS A 262 -25.44 -22.08 -1.69
C CYS A 262 -24.40 -23.12 -2.16
N TYR A 263 -24.79 -24.27 -2.69
CA TYR A 263 -23.91 -25.43 -2.88
C TYR A 263 -23.06 -25.43 -4.16
N TRP A 264 -22.33 -24.34 -4.44
CA TRP A 264 -21.34 -24.27 -5.53
C TRP A 264 -20.09 -23.51 -5.11
N ASN A 265 -19.06 -23.48 -5.97
CA ASN A 265 -17.87 -22.69 -5.70
C ASN A 265 -18.23 -21.19 -5.71
N LYS A 266 -18.17 -20.55 -4.53
CA LYS A 266 -18.49 -19.15 -4.34
C LYS A 266 -17.20 -18.38 -4.16
N ARG A 267 -16.97 -17.39 -5.03
CA ARG A 267 -15.95 -16.38 -4.80
C ARG A 267 -16.43 -15.43 -3.71
N VAL A 268 -15.72 -15.40 -2.60
CA VAL A 268 -15.99 -14.54 -1.45
C VAL A 268 -14.97 -13.41 -1.44
N ASN A 269 -15.45 -12.18 -1.33
CA ASN A 269 -14.63 -10.98 -1.40
C ASN A 269 -14.55 -10.29 -0.03
N ILE A 270 -13.39 -9.70 0.25
CA ILE A 270 -13.17 -8.68 1.28
C ILE A 270 -12.65 -7.40 0.62
N TRP A 271 -12.90 -6.25 1.23
CA TRP A 271 -12.60 -4.92 0.68
C TRP A 271 -13.28 -4.66 -0.68
N ASP A 272 -14.49 -5.19 -0.84
CA ASP A 272 -15.34 -5.03 -2.04
C ASP A 272 -16.22 -3.76 -1.99
N SER A 273 -16.28 -3.11 -0.82
CA SER A 273 -17.05 -1.90 -0.58
C SER A 273 -16.27 -0.94 0.31
N SER A 274 -16.55 0.36 0.17
CA SER A 274 -16.09 1.40 1.10
C SER A 274 -16.69 1.25 2.50
N TYR A 275 -17.78 0.48 2.64
CA TYR A 275 -18.45 0.18 3.90
C TYR A 275 -18.14 -1.26 4.34
N CYS A 276 -16.91 -1.48 4.81
CA CYS A 276 -16.47 -2.75 5.38
C CYS A 276 -15.87 -2.57 6.77
N ASP A 277 -15.78 -3.65 7.54
CA ASP A 277 -15.08 -3.63 8.83
C ASP A 277 -13.55 -3.61 8.66
N GLU A 278 -12.81 -3.54 9.77
CA GLU A 278 -11.34 -3.50 9.81
C GLU A 278 -10.65 -4.63 9.03
N GLU A 279 -11.35 -5.74 8.77
CA GLU A 279 -10.81 -6.91 8.08
C GLU A 279 -11.34 -7.00 6.64
N GLY A 280 -11.99 -5.94 6.17
CA GLY A 280 -12.58 -5.83 4.83
C GLY A 280 -13.90 -6.56 4.67
N TRP A 281 -14.50 -7.09 5.75
CA TRP A 281 -15.73 -7.85 5.65
C TRP A 281 -16.92 -6.92 5.45
N THR A 282 -17.71 -7.19 4.40
CA THR A 282 -18.97 -6.49 4.15
C THR A 282 -20.12 -7.48 4.35
N PRO A 283 -20.92 -7.37 5.44
CA PRO A 283 -22.01 -8.29 5.69
C PRO A 283 -22.98 -8.37 4.52
N GLY A 284 -23.40 -7.24 3.95
CA GLY A 284 -24.40 -7.17 2.87
C GLY A 284 -24.04 -7.98 1.61
N ASN A 285 -22.75 -8.11 1.27
CA ASN A 285 -22.32 -8.84 0.08
C ASN A 285 -22.19 -10.37 0.32
N ASN A 286 -22.20 -10.81 1.59
CA ASN A 286 -21.91 -12.19 1.99
C ASN A 286 -22.94 -12.77 2.97
N THR A 287 -24.09 -12.11 3.21
CA THR A 287 -25.11 -12.55 4.20
C THR A 287 -25.86 -13.81 3.80
N ASP A 288 -25.95 -14.09 2.50
CA ASP A 288 -26.64 -15.26 1.95
C ASP A 288 -25.83 -16.56 2.13
N LEU A 289 -24.54 -16.46 2.42
CA LEU A 289 -23.62 -17.59 2.51
C LEU A 289 -23.84 -18.40 3.79
N GLN A 290 -24.56 -19.51 3.66
CA GLN A 290 -24.86 -20.45 4.74
C GLN A 290 -24.77 -21.90 4.25
N GLY A 291 -24.60 -22.85 5.17
CA GLY A 291 -24.62 -24.28 4.89
C GLY A 291 -23.30 -24.96 5.25
N VAL A 292 -22.87 -25.90 4.41
CA VAL A 292 -21.65 -26.70 4.62
C VAL A 292 -20.63 -26.35 3.54
N ALA A 293 -19.37 -26.18 3.92
CA ALA A 293 -18.27 -25.88 3.00
C ALA A 293 -17.06 -26.77 3.27
N ALA A 294 -16.26 -27.03 2.23
CA ALA A 294 -14.96 -27.66 2.41
C ALA A 294 -13.94 -26.63 2.90
N LEU A 295 -13.16 -26.99 3.92
CA LEU A 295 -12.02 -26.20 4.37
C LEU A 295 -10.93 -26.25 3.28
N PRO A 296 -10.34 -25.11 2.88
CA PRO A 296 -9.22 -25.13 1.94
C PRO A 296 -8.08 -26.00 2.48
N ALA A 297 -7.44 -26.75 1.59
CA ALA A 297 -6.38 -27.67 1.97
C ALA A 297 -5.05 -26.93 2.22
N GLY A 298 -4.27 -27.42 3.19
CA GLY A 298 -2.95 -26.86 3.52
C GLY A 298 -3.03 -25.69 4.50
N THR A 299 -1.94 -24.92 4.57
CA THR A 299 -1.89 -23.68 5.34
C THR A 299 -2.73 -22.62 4.64
N LEU A 300 -3.68 -22.04 5.38
CA LEU A 300 -4.54 -20.98 4.86
C LEU A 300 -3.72 -19.70 4.65
N SER A 301 -4.01 -18.97 3.58
CA SER A 301 -3.53 -17.58 3.46
C SER A 301 -4.29 -16.67 4.43
N ASP A 302 -3.71 -15.52 4.79
CA ASP A 302 -4.37 -14.54 5.68
C ASP A 302 -5.80 -14.19 5.22
N VAL A 303 -6.00 -14.04 3.91
CA VAL A 303 -7.32 -13.78 3.31
C VAL A 303 -8.28 -14.95 3.55
N GLN A 304 -7.81 -16.19 3.35
CA GLN A 304 -8.60 -17.39 3.62
C GLN A 304 -8.93 -17.53 5.10
N GLU A 305 -8.00 -17.26 6.01
CA GLU A 305 -8.24 -17.31 7.45
C GLU A 305 -9.32 -16.34 7.89
N VAL A 306 -9.26 -15.09 7.42
CA VAL A 306 -10.28 -14.07 7.70
C VAL A 306 -11.64 -14.54 7.19
N ILE A 307 -11.72 -14.95 5.93
CA ILE A 307 -12.99 -15.37 5.30
C ILE A 307 -13.57 -16.60 6.00
N VAL A 308 -12.77 -17.65 6.24
CA VAL A 308 -13.22 -18.86 6.94
C VAL A 308 -13.73 -18.54 8.34
N ARG A 309 -13.03 -17.68 9.09
CA ARG A 309 -13.45 -17.27 10.44
C ARG A 309 -14.77 -16.48 10.41
N LYS A 310 -14.95 -15.56 9.47
CA LYS A 310 -16.20 -14.77 9.32
C LYS A 310 -17.37 -15.67 8.92
N LEU A 311 -17.19 -16.55 7.94
CA LEU A 311 -18.21 -17.51 7.52
C LEU A 311 -18.58 -18.49 8.65
N LYS A 312 -17.60 -18.97 9.44
CA LYS A 312 -17.89 -19.78 10.65
C LYS A 312 -18.75 -19.03 11.65
N LYS A 313 -18.47 -17.73 11.89
CA LYS A 313 -19.28 -16.88 12.78
C LYS A 313 -20.70 -16.68 12.23
N GLN A 314 -20.88 -16.63 10.92
CA GLN A 314 -22.20 -16.58 10.27
C GLN A 314 -22.95 -17.92 10.29
N GLY A 315 -22.30 -19.01 10.70
CA GLY A 315 -22.91 -20.32 10.84
C GLY A 315 -22.59 -21.32 9.73
N VAL A 316 -21.65 -21.01 8.83
CA VAL A 316 -21.12 -22.00 7.87
C VAL A 316 -20.32 -23.07 8.59
N ILE A 317 -20.63 -24.34 8.30
CA ILE A 317 -19.93 -25.49 8.85
C ILE A 317 -18.83 -25.90 7.87
N PHE A 318 -17.57 -25.69 8.26
CA PHE A 318 -16.42 -26.13 7.47
C PHE A 318 -16.02 -27.55 7.85
N LEU A 319 -15.83 -28.39 6.83
CA LEU A 319 -15.37 -29.77 6.96
C LEU A 319 -13.94 -29.89 6.45
N ASN A 320 -13.11 -30.64 7.17
CA ASN A 320 -11.79 -31.03 6.69
C ASN A 320 -11.91 -32.06 5.54
N LYS A 321 -10.77 -32.50 4.99
CA LYS A 321 -10.74 -33.40 3.83
C LYS A 321 -11.47 -34.73 4.07
N ASP A 322 -11.28 -35.34 5.23
CA ASP A 322 -11.85 -36.65 5.54
C ASP A 322 -13.34 -36.52 5.88
N GLU A 323 -13.70 -35.52 6.67
CA GLU A 323 -15.09 -35.16 6.96
C GLU A 323 -15.87 -34.83 5.68
N THR A 324 -15.25 -34.11 4.74
CA THR A 324 -15.85 -33.80 3.43
C THR A 324 -16.16 -35.08 2.66
N LYS A 325 -15.22 -36.03 2.62
CA LYS A 325 -15.43 -37.31 1.93
C LYS A 325 -16.53 -38.13 2.59
N GLU A 326 -16.56 -38.22 3.91
CA GLU A 326 -17.60 -38.91 4.65
C GLU A 326 -18.98 -38.27 4.41
N TYR A 327 -19.05 -36.95 4.55
CA TYR A 327 -20.26 -36.17 4.31
C TYR A 327 -20.82 -36.40 2.90
N LEU A 328 -19.97 -36.31 1.87
CA LEU A 328 -20.36 -36.51 0.48
C LEU A 328 -20.81 -37.95 0.15
N ASN A 329 -20.45 -38.93 0.97
CA ASN A 329 -20.92 -40.32 0.83
C ASN A 329 -22.26 -40.58 1.53
N ASN A 330 -22.62 -39.74 2.50
CA ASN A 330 -23.77 -39.87 3.39
C ASN A 330 -24.74 -38.69 3.24
N GLU A 331 -24.82 -37.80 4.24
CA GLU A 331 -25.76 -36.67 4.31
C GLU A 331 -25.68 -35.75 3.08
N GLY A 332 -24.47 -35.44 2.60
CA GLY A 332 -24.25 -34.63 1.40
C GLY A 332 -24.81 -35.27 0.13
N ALA A 333 -24.83 -36.61 0.03
CA ALA A 333 -25.47 -37.30 -1.09
C ALA A 333 -27.00 -37.17 -1.07
N TYR A 334 -27.60 -37.17 0.13
CA TYR A 334 -29.03 -36.91 0.31
C TYR A 334 -29.38 -35.48 -0.14
N TRP A 335 -28.65 -34.47 0.34
CA TRP A 335 -28.90 -33.07 -0.05
C TRP A 335 -28.66 -32.82 -1.53
N ALA A 336 -27.60 -33.42 -2.11
CA ALA A 336 -27.36 -33.35 -3.55
C ALA A 336 -28.55 -33.90 -4.36
N TRP A 337 -29.09 -35.06 -3.97
CA TRP A 337 -30.28 -35.63 -4.63
C TRP A 337 -31.53 -34.76 -4.44
N LYS A 338 -31.78 -34.28 -3.22
CA LYS A 338 -32.94 -33.43 -2.92
C LYS A 338 -32.92 -32.14 -3.74
N ASN A 339 -31.78 -31.47 -3.82
CA ASN A 339 -31.65 -30.19 -4.52
C ASN A 339 -31.72 -30.36 -6.05
N LEU A 340 -31.17 -31.45 -6.61
CA LEU A 340 -31.31 -31.80 -8.04
C LEU A 340 -32.77 -32.09 -8.44
N THR A 341 -33.58 -32.60 -7.50
CA THR A 341 -35.00 -32.84 -7.74
C THR A 341 -35.79 -31.52 -7.79
N ILE A 342 -35.30 -30.47 -7.12
CA ILE A 342 -35.92 -29.15 -7.07
C ILE A 342 -35.43 -28.25 -8.23
N ARG A 343 -34.18 -28.42 -8.70
CA ARG A 343 -33.59 -27.58 -9.76
C ARG A 343 -32.83 -28.44 -10.78
N SER A 344 -33.37 -28.56 -11.99
CA SER A 344 -32.77 -29.31 -13.11
C SER A 344 -31.54 -28.62 -13.75
N LEU A 345 -31.16 -27.43 -13.27
CA LEU A 345 -30.20 -26.53 -13.94
C LEU A 345 -28.75 -26.70 -13.51
N TYR A 346 -28.46 -27.41 -12.42
CA TYR A 346 -27.10 -27.48 -11.86
C TYR A 346 -26.50 -28.88 -12.02
N GLY A 347 -25.90 -29.11 -13.18
CA GLY A 347 -25.11 -30.30 -13.50
C GLY A 347 -23.76 -30.27 -12.78
N GLY A 348 -23.73 -30.71 -11.51
CA GLY A 348 -22.50 -30.82 -10.75
C GLY A 348 -22.71 -31.62 -9.47
N HIS A 349 -22.40 -32.91 -9.50
CA HIS A 349 -22.17 -33.66 -8.27
C HIS A 349 -20.81 -33.21 -7.74
N HIS A 350 -20.77 -32.31 -6.74
CA HIS A 350 -19.55 -31.84 -6.07
C HIS A 350 -18.83 -32.99 -5.32
N GLY A 351 -18.45 -34.05 -6.02
CA GLY A 351 -17.92 -35.29 -5.45
C GLY A 351 -18.95 -36.13 -4.67
N ALA A 352 -20.21 -35.72 -4.59
CA ALA A 352 -21.26 -36.48 -3.89
C ALA A 352 -21.50 -37.85 -4.54
N ARG A 353 -21.60 -38.89 -3.72
CA ARG A 353 -21.85 -40.25 -4.19
C ARG A 353 -23.19 -40.31 -4.94
N LYS A 354 -23.21 -41.02 -6.06
CA LYS A 354 -24.46 -41.33 -6.77
C LYS A 354 -25.36 -42.21 -5.89
N VAL A 355 -26.56 -41.69 -5.61
CA VAL A 355 -27.56 -42.36 -4.79
C VAL A 355 -28.27 -43.45 -5.60
N LYS A 356 -28.42 -44.65 -5.04
CA LYS A 356 -29.09 -45.78 -5.68
C LYS A 356 -30.61 -45.58 -5.72
N THR A 357 -31.29 -46.17 -6.71
CA THR A 357 -32.76 -46.04 -6.86
C THR A 357 -33.53 -46.47 -5.61
N SER A 358 -33.09 -47.54 -4.95
CA SER A 358 -33.69 -48.02 -3.70
C SER A 358 -33.53 -47.05 -2.53
N GLU A 359 -32.40 -46.34 -2.44
CA GLU A 359 -32.17 -45.30 -1.43
C GLU A 359 -33.06 -44.09 -1.69
N LYS A 360 -33.22 -43.67 -2.95
CA LYS A 360 -34.14 -42.59 -3.33
C LYS A 360 -35.57 -42.88 -2.89
N MET A 361 -36.07 -44.10 -3.16
CA MET A 361 -37.41 -44.52 -2.72
C MET A 361 -37.53 -44.51 -1.19
N LYS A 362 -36.53 -45.02 -0.47
CA LYS A 362 -36.51 -44.98 1.01
C LYS A 362 -36.55 -43.54 1.53
N TRP A 363 -35.79 -42.64 0.93
CA TRP A 363 -35.72 -41.24 1.35
C TRP A 363 -36.97 -40.42 1.03
N GLN A 364 -37.77 -40.84 0.04
CA GLN A 364 -39.11 -40.28 -0.19
C GLN A 364 -40.09 -40.66 0.91
N LEU A 365 -39.95 -41.85 1.50
CA LEU A 365 -40.81 -42.32 2.60
C LEU A 365 -40.35 -41.81 3.97
N ARG A 366 -39.03 -41.74 4.21
CA ARG A 366 -38.45 -41.27 5.47
C ARG A 366 -37.12 -40.55 5.23
N LYS A 367 -37.01 -39.31 5.72
CA LYS A 367 -35.75 -38.53 5.69
C LYS A 367 -34.62 -39.33 6.38
N PRO A 368 -33.43 -39.46 5.77
CA PRO A 368 -32.28 -40.08 6.43
C PRO A 368 -31.77 -39.23 7.60
N GLU A 369 -30.86 -39.80 8.39
CA GLU A 369 -30.14 -39.06 9.42
C GLU A 369 -29.34 -37.93 8.79
N THR A 370 -29.46 -36.73 9.35
CA THR A 370 -28.77 -35.51 8.88
C THR A 370 -28.06 -34.82 10.04
N PRO A 371 -27.04 -35.46 10.64
CA PRO A 371 -26.41 -34.98 11.86
C PRO A 371 -25.83 -33.56 11.74
N ILE A 372 -25.32 -33.16 10.56
CA ILE A 372 -24.77 -31.82 10.35
C ILE A 372 -25.90 -30.78 10.28
N TYR A 373 -26.98 -31.08 9.56
CA TYR A 373 -28.17 -30.24 9.56
C TYR A 373 -28.79 -30.10 10.95
N ASP A 374 -28.93 -31.20 11.69
CA ASP A 374 -29.56 -31.21 13.02
C ASP A 374 -28.71 -30.39 14.01
N ARG A 375 -27.38 -30.47 13.90
CA ARG A 375 -26.43 -29.61 14.62
C ARG A 375 -26.60 -28.14 14.27
N TRP A 376 -26.76 -27.81 12.98
CA TRP A 376 -26.98 -26.43 12.55
C TRP A 376 -28.32 -25.89 13.07
N GLN A 377 -29.40 -26.66 12.96
CA GLN A 377 -30.73 -26.27 13.40
C GLN A 377 -30.75 -25.99 14.90
N SER A 378 -30.10 -26.83 15.71
CA SER A 378 -29.97 -26.65 17.15
C SER A 378 -29.25 -25.35 17.53
N ARG A 379 -28.28 -24.90 16.71
CA ARG A 379 -27.58 -23.62 16.93
C ARG A 379 -28.45 -22.41 16.63
N GLN A 380 -29.30 -22.48 15.61
CA GLN A 380 -30.22 -21.37 15.27
C GLN A 380 -31.25 -21.11 16.37
N VAL A 381 -31.74 -22.18 17.02
CA VAL A 381 -32.70 -22.08 18.14
C VAL A 381 -32.10 -21.37 19.36
N LEU A 382 -30.79 -21.45 19.55
CA LEU A 382 -30.08 -20.80 20.66
C LEU A 382 -29.76 -19.32 20.40
N VAL A 383 -29.76 -18.87 19.15
CA VAL A 383 -29.51 -17.46 18.76
C VAL A 383 -30.82 -16.66 18.66
N GLY A 384 -31.96 -17.35 18.55
CA GLY A 384 -33.31 -16.75 18.54
C GLY A 384 -33.97 -16.59 19.92
N ARG A 385 -33.22 -16.77 21.01
CA ARG A 385 -33.56 -16.37 22.38
C ARG A 385 -32.55 -15.34 22.85
#